data_AF-A0A8S9J791-F1
#
_entry.id   AF-A0A8S9J791-F1
#
_cell.length_a   1.000
_cell.length_b   1.000
_cell.length_c   1.000
_cell.angle_alpha   90.00
_cell.angle_beta   90.00
_cell.angle_gamma   90.00
#
_symmetry.space_group_name_H-M   'P 1'
#
loop_
_entity.id
_entity.type
_entity.pdbx_description
1 polymer ?
#
loop_
_entity_poly.entity_id
_entity_poly.type
_entity_poly.pdbx_seq_one_letter_code
_entity_poly.pdbx_strand_id
1 'polypeptide(L)'
;MDEVVVEVEKTKREWEDPYEKTIEHITAIQECGKSRRGEEKVSLQRLNGLAQDGLSLLNSLQFSLDLLAPQLPSDYHVQSTRSLLEIWKNQYQRYVLLYDD
;
A
#
# COMPACT_ATOMS: atom_id res chain seq x y z
N MET A 1 21.81 4.99 -17.23
CA MET A 1 20.98 5.20 -16.03
C MET A 1 21.17 3.97 -15.18
N ASP A 2 21.36 4.13 -13.87
CA ASP A 2 21.53 3.00 -12.97
C ASP A 2 20.22 2.18 -12.92
N GLU A 3 20.32 0.89 -13.18
CA GLU A 3 19.16 -0.02 -13.27
C GLU A 3 18.37 -0.09 -11.96
N VAL A 4 19.07 -0.02 -10.82
CA VAL A 4 18.45 -0.01 -9.49
C VAL A 4 17.65 1.28 -9.29
N VAL A 5 18.18 2.42 -9.75
CA VAL A 5 17.47 3.71 -9.66
C VAL A 5 16.19 3.68 -10.50
N VAL A 6 16.22 3.06 -11.69
CA VAL A 6 15.02 2.91 -12.54
C VAL A 6 13.96 2.06 -11.83
N GLU A 7 14.33 0.91 -11.27
CA GLU A 7 13.38 0.04 -10.57
C GLU A 7 12.84 0.68 -9.26
N VAL A 8 13.64 1.49 -8.57
CA VAL A 8 13.14 2.27 -7.41
C VAL A 8 12.10 3.29 -7.85
N GLU A 9 12.35 4.06 -8.91
CA GLU A 9 11.38 5.04 -9.41
C GLU A 9 10.11 4.39 -9.96
N LYS A 10 10.23 3.22 -10.56
CA LYS A 10 9.08 2.41 -10.98
C LYS A 10 8.26 1.92 -9.79
N THR A 11 8.92 1.36 -8.76
CA THR A 11 8.26 0.92 -7.52
C THR A 11 7.50 2.06 -6.85
N LYS A 12 8.05 3.28 -6.85
CA LYS A 12 7.37 4.49 -6.34
C LYS A 12 6.11 4.83 -7.14
N ARG A 13 6.17 4.80 -8.46
CA ARG A 13 5.00 5.05 -9.32
C ARG A 13 3.92 3.99 -9.15
N GLU A 14 4.33 2.73 -9.02
CA GLU A 14 3.42 1.61 -8.80
C GLU A 14 2.76 1.64 -7.41
N TRP A 15 3.27 2.45 -6.47
CA TRP A 15 2.67 2.61 -5.15
C TRP A 15 1.46 3.56 -5.13
N GLU A 16 1.48 4.65 -5.92
CA GLU A 16 0.52 5.75 -5.81
C GLU A 16 -0.93 5.29 -6.06
N ASP A 17 -1.22 4.72 -7.23
CA ASP A 17 -2.56 4.29 -7.61
C ASP A 17 -3.13 3.17 -6.72
N PRO A 18 -2.38 2.08 -6.40
CA PRO A 18 -2.89 1.05 -5.51
C PRO A 18 -3.10 1.54 -4.09
N TYR A 19 -2.27 2.46 -3.61
CA TYR A 19 -2.42 3.02 -2.27
C TYR A 19 -3.73 3.79 -2.14
N GLU A 20 -4.03 4.69 -3.08
CA GLU A 20 -5.27 5.45 -3.10
C GLU A 20 -6.50 4.53 -3.16
N LYS A 21 -6.52 3.59 -4.11
CA LYS A 21 -7.64 2.65 -4.28
C LYS A 21 -7.85 1.75 -3.06
N THR A 22 -6.78 1.29 -2.42
CA THR A 22 -6.87 0.45 -1.22
C THR A 22 -7.54 1.23 -0.08
N ILE A 23 -7.18 2.50 0.10
CA ILE A 23 -7.76 3.35 1.14
C ILE A 23 -9.24 3.64 0.85
N GLU A 24 -9.59 3.90 -0.40
CA GLU A 24 -10.98 4.10 -0.81
C GLU A 24 -11.83 2.86 -0.48
N HIS A 25 -11.34 1.66 -0.81
CA HIS A 25 -12.05 0.42 -0.49
C HIS A 25 -12.22 0.23 1.03
N ILE A 26 -11.16 0.44 1.83
CA ILE A 26 -11.21 0.33 3.30
C ILE A 26 -12.22 1.33 3.89
N THR A 27 -12.21 2.57 3.39
CA THR A 27 -13.15 3.61 3.83
C THR A 27 -14.59 3.23 3.48
N ALA A 28 -14.84 2.74 2.26
CA ALA A 28 -16.17 2.31 1.82
C ALA A 28 -16.70 1.12 2.65
N ILE A 29 -15.83 0.20 3.07
CA ILE A 29 -16.18 -0.91 3.98
C ILE A 29 -16.64 -0.37 5.33
N GLN A 30 -15.89 0.57 5.92
CA GLN A 30 -16.22 1.19 7.21
C GLN A 30 -17.54 2.00 7.16
N GLU A 31 -17.84 2.63 6.03
CA GLU A 31 -19.10 3.36 5.83
C GLU A 31 -20.30 2.42 5.63
N CYS A 32 -20.12 1.34 4.86
CA CYS A 32 -21.16 0.33 4.66
C CYS A 32 -21.56 -0.37 5.97
N GLY A 33 -20.62 -0.56 6.91
CA GLY A 33 -20.92 -1.10 8.24
C GLY A 33 -21.94 -0.28 9.05
N LYS A 34 -22.17 0.99 8.68
CA LYS A 34 -23.14 1.89 9.33
C LYS A 34 -24.55 1.84 8.70
N SER A 35 -24.69 1.28 7.50
CA SER A 35 -25.96 1.14 6.80
C SER A 35 -26.54 -0.26 7.03
N ARG A 36 -27.86 -0.33 7.30
CA ARG A 36 -28.56 -1.57 7.69
C ARG A 36 -29.41 -2.08 6.52
N ARG A 37 -28.83 -2.30 5.32
CA ARG A 37 -29.58 -2.86 4.17
C ARG A 37 -28.91 -4.11 3.58
N GLY A 38 -29.65 -5.21 3.52
CA GLY A 38 -29.16 -6.55 3.18
C GLY A 38 -28.59 -6.75 1.77
N GLU A 39 -28.72 -5.78 0.84
CA GLU A 39 -28.08 -5.82 -0.48
C GLU A 39 -26.57 -5.47 -0.43
N GLU A 40 -26.11 -4.88 0.68
CA GLU A 40 -24.73 -4.44 0.88
C GLU A 40 -23.75 -5.60 1.10
N LYS A 41 -24.22 -6.82 1.42
CA LYS A 41 -23.35 -7.96 1.77
C LYS A 41 -22.45 -8.46 0.64
N VAL A 42 -22.96 -8.55 -0.60
CA VAL A 42 -22.16 -9.00 -1.75
C VAL A 42 -21.15 -7.91 -2.15
N SER A 43 -21.57 -6.64 -2.10
CA SER A 43 -20.70 -5.49 -2.33
C SER A 43 -19.58 -5.40 -1.29
N LEU A 44 -19.90 -5.64 -0.02
CA LEU A 44 -18.94 -5.68 1.09
C LEU A 44 -17.90 -6.80 0.95
N GLN A 45 -18.33 -8.02 0.61
CA GLN A 45 -17.39 -9.12 0.38
C GLN A 45 -16.42 -8.81 -0.76
N ARG A 46 -16.92 -8.22 -1.85
CA ARG A 46 -16.07 -7.80 -2.96
C ARG A 46 -15.12 -6.68 -2.58
N LEU A 47 -15.58 -5.67 -1.84
CA LEU A 47 -14.73 -4.58 -1.35
C LEU A 47 -13.63 -5.10 -0.43
N ASN A 48 -13.95 -6.04 0.47
CA ASN A 48 -12.96 -6.69 1.34
C ASN A 48 -11.88 -7.43 0.54
N GLY A 49 -12.28 -8.18 -0.49
CA GLY A 49 -11.32 -8.85 -1.38
C GLY A 49 -10.40 -7.84 -2.07
N LEU A 50 -10.95 -6.76 -2.62
CA LEU A 50 -10.17 -5.70 -3.26
C LEU A 50 -9.23 -4.96 -2.29
N ALA A 51 -9.66 -4.74 -1.04
CA ALA A 51 -8.83 -4.15 -0.01
C ALA A 51 -7.66 -5.08 0.37
N GLN A 52 -7.92 -6.39 0.52
CA GLN A 52 -6.89 -7.38 0.83
C GLN A 52 -5.88 -7.58 -0.32
N ASP A 53 -6.36 -7.59 -1.57
CA ASP A 53 -5.50 -7.64 -2.76
C ASP A 53 -4.62 -6.38 -2.83
N GLY A 54 -5.22 -5.21 -2.57
CA GLY A 54 -4.51 -3.94 -2.49
C GLY A 54 -3.44 -3.91 -1.40
N LEU A 55 -3.77 -4.34 -0.18
CA LEU A 55 -2.81 -4.48 0.92
C LEU A 55 -1.66 -5.45 0.57
N SER A 56 -1.97 -6.57 -0.09
CA SER A 56 -0.97 -7.55 -0.52
C SER A 56 0.00 -6.96 -1.56
N LEU A 57 -0.51 -6.16 -2.50
CA LEU A 57 0.29 -5.44 -3.48
C LEU A 57 1.18 -4.39 -2.81
N LEU A 58 0.64 -3.56 -1.91
CA LEU A 58 1.41 -2.58 -1.15
C LEU A 58 2.53 -3.24 -0.33
N ASN A 59 2.24 -4.36 0.33
CA ASN A 59 3.26 -5.10 1.08
C ASN A 59 4.38 -5.62 0.16
N SER A 60 4.03 -6.08 -1.05
CA SER A 60 5.01 -6.51 -2.05
C SER A 60 5.90 -5.36 -2.53
N LEU A 61 5.33 -4.17 -2.74
CA LEU A 61 6.08 -2.97 -3.13
C LEU A 61 7.02 -2.48 -2.02
N GLN A 62 6.60 -2.56 -0.75
CA GLN A 62 7.49 -2.29 0.39
C GLN A 62 8.68 -3.24 0.41
N PHE A 63 8.46 -4.54 0.17
CA PHE A 63 9.52 -5.52 0.08
C PHE A 63 10.48 -5.22 -1.08
N SER A 64 9.95 -4.89 -2.26
CA SER A 64 10.77 -4.48 -3.41
C SER A 64 11.63 -3.26 -3.09
N LEU A 65 11.05 -2.24 -2.44
CA LEU A 65 11.77 -1.03 -2.07
C LEU A 65 12.87 -1.31 -1.02
N ASP A 66 12.61 -2.19 -0.05
CA ASP A 66 13.60 -2.62 0.95
C ASP A 66 14.77 -3.37 0.32
N LEU A 67 14.48 -4.24 -0.66
CA LEU A 67 15.49 -4.98 -1.41
C LEU A 67 16.36 -4.06 -2.27
N LEU A 68 15.76 -3.06 -2.91
CA LEU A 68 16.46 -2.13 -3.81
C LEU A 68 17.25 -1.06 -3.05
N ALA A 69 16.78 -0.62 -1.89
CA ALA A 69 17.40 0.46 -1.11
C ALA A 69 18.92 0.31 -0.87
N PRO A 70 19.47 -0.84 -0.42
CA PRO A 70 20.92 -0.98 -0.19
C PRO A 70 21.74 -1.08 -1.48
N GLN A 71 21.11 -1.26 -2.64
CA GLN A 71 21.78 -1.40 -3.94
C GLN A 71 21.94 -0.06 -4.66
N LEU A 72 21.42 1.04 -4.09
CA LEU A 72 21.49 2.37 -4.67
C LEU A 72 22.93 2.91 -4.67
N PRO A 73 23.32 3.69 -5.69
CA PRO A 73 24.72 4.07 -5.92
C PRO A 73 25.25 5.12 -4.92
N SER A 74 24.41 5.69 -4.06
CA SER A 74 24.84 6.68 -3.07
C SER A 74 24.13 6.52 -1.73
N ASP A 75 24.85 6.79 -0.64
CA ASP A 75 24.29 6.78 0.72
C ASP A 75 23.09 7.72 0.86
N TYR A 76 23.11 8.86 0.18
CA TYR A 76 21.98 9.78 0.16
C TYR A 76 20.71 9.10 -0.39
N HIS A 77 20.83 8.40 -1.52
CA HIS A 77 19.70 7.69 -2.13
C HIS A 77 19.25 6.50 -1.26
N VAL A 78 20.19 5.77 -0.65
CA VAL A 78 19.88 4.69 0.32
C VAL A 78 19.05 5.25 1.48
N GLN A 79 19.49 6.34 2.12
CA GLN A 79 18.82 6.93 3.29
C GLN A 79 17.47 7.55 2.94
N SER A 80 17.37 8.23 1.80
CA SER A 80 16.10 8.78 1.31
C SER A 80 15.08 7.68 1.03
N THR A 81 15.52 6.59 0.38
CA THR A 81 14.65 5.44 0.06
C THR A 81 14.21 4.68 1.32
N ARG A 82 15.10 4.52 2.32
CA ARG A 82 14.74 3.94 3.62
C ARG A 82 13.75 4.80 4.40
N SER A 83 13.92 6.12 4.37
CA SER A 83 12.96 7.05 4.99
C SER A 83 11.59 6.94 4.33
N LEU A 84 11.54 6.80 3.00
CA LEU A 84 10.30 6.59 2.27
C LEU A 84 9.64 5.24 2.62
N LEU A 85 10.43 4.16 2.69
CA LEU A 85 9.94 2.85 3.11
C LEU A 85 9.32 2.89 4.50
N GLU A 86 9.90 3.65 5.43
CA GLU A 86 9.36 3.82 6.77
C GLU A 86 8.01 4.56 6.75
N ILE A 87 7.87 5.58 5.90
CA ILE A 87 6.57 6.25 5.68
C ILE A 87 5.53 5.24 5.16
N TRP A 88 5.89 4.42 4.17
CA TRP A 88 5.00 3.41 3.60
C TRP A 88 4.57 2.36 4.63
N LYS A 89 5.50 1.88 5.47
CA LYS A 89 5.22 0.94 6.56
C LYS A 89 4.25 1.54 7.58
N ASN A 90 4.47 2.78 7.98
CA ASN A 90 3.58 3.48 8.93
C ASN A 90 2.18 3.71 8.33
N GLN A 91 2.11 4.09 7.06
CA GLN A 91 0.83 4.20 6.34
C GLN A 91 0.11 2.85 6.32
N TYR A 92 0.78 1.79 5.86
CA TYR A 92 0.24 0.44 5.80
C TYR A 92 -0.27 -0.05 7.17
N GLN A 93 0.52 0.08 8.23
CA GLN A 93 0.14 -0.32 9.58
C GLN A 93 -1.09 0.42 10.09
N ARG A 94 -1.21 1.72 9.81
CA ARG A 94 -2.38 2.51 10.20
C ARG A 94 -3.67 1.93 9.62
N TYR A 95 -3.64 1.41 8.39
CA TYR A 95 -4.82 0.86 7.73
C TYR A 95 -5.09 -0.60 8.10
N VAL A 96 -4.06 -1.41 8.36
CA VAL A 96 -4.23 -2.75 8.92
C VAL A 96 -4.92 -2.67 10.28
N LEU A 97 -4.48 -1.76 11.16
CA LEU A 97 -5.12 -1.54 12.46
C LEU A 97 -6.58 -1.08 12.35
N LEU A 98 -6.94 -0.37 11.28
CA LEU A 98 -8.33 0.05 11.01
C LEU A 98 -9.22 -1.06 10.43
N TYR A 99 -8.63 -2.20 10.05
CA TYR A 99 -9.31 -3.36 9.49
C TYR A 99 -9.55 -4.47 10.53
N ASP A 100 -8.79 -4.47 11.63
CA ASP A 100 -8.87 -5.45 12.72
C ASP A 100 -9.78 -5.03 13.90
N ASP A 101 -10.30 -3.79 13.93
CA ASP A 101 -11.28 -3.25 14.90
C ASP A 101 -12.72 -3.25 14.32
#